data_AF-A0AAU2FA29-F1
#
_entry.id   AF-A0AAU2FA29-F1
#
_cell.length_a   1.000
_cell.length_b   1.000
_cell.length_c   1.000
_cell.angle_alpha   90.00
_cell.angle_beta   90.00
_cell.angle_gamma   90.00
#
_symmetry.space_group_name_H-M   'P 1'
#
loop_
_entity.id
_entity.type
_entity.pdbx_description
1 polymer ?
#
loop_
_entity_poly.entity_id
_entity_poly.type
_entity_poly.pdbx_seq_one_letter_code
_entity_poly.pdbx_strand_id
1 'polypeptide(L)'
;MELRQAQSGTCLALAYERLEARAIKDNTYRSYLQTLRALEIEDLPIEKATVRELGKRLNTVITQSTRRKHAVNIQACLGIKVPCAAPKQKVYDLAEVKDVKEAFAESKYRPHVYGMLFAGMRIGESLVNQPLKGSTLTIDRQRTPQNDITPPKTTGPVIIPDWFAEEYATYQLGSINHATVYRGIKRLGKKALGIDLNPHQLRHMFATNLVKLGAPPEVLRRQMRHHDVAVSLRYYVQTTDADVASVMAQFGA
;
A
#
# COMPACT_ATOMS: atom_id res chain seq x y z
N MET A 1 -18.04 -17.53 -30.38
CA MET A 1 -19.38 -17.90 -29.89
C MET A 1 -19.28 -19.27 -29.26
N GLU A 2 -18.90 -19.35 -27.99
CA GLU A 2 -19.04 -20.56 -27.17
C GLU A 2 -19.45 -20.10 -25.76
N LEU A 3 -20.76 -19.94 -25.62
CA LEU A 3 -21.49 -19.77 -24.37
C LEU A 3 -22.34 -21.03 -24.26
N ARG A 4 -21.92 -21.98 -23.42
CA ARG A 4 -22.65 -23.18 -22.90
C ARG A 4 -21.56 -24.03 -22.21
N GLN A 5 -21.58 -24.27 -20.91
CA GLN A 5 -22.70 -24.71 -20.11
C GLN A 5 -22.80 -23.89 -18.81
N ALA A 6 -24.01 -23.44 -18.51
CA ALA A 6 -24.36 -22.97 -17.18
C ALA A 6 -24.26 -24.18 -16.22
N GLN A 7 -23.21 -24.24 -15.42
CA GLN A 7 -23.32 -24.95 -14.15
C GLN A 7 -24.35 -24.18 -13.33
N SER A 8 -25.46 -24.83 -12.99
CA SER A 8 -26.44 -24.36 -12.02
C SER A 8 -25.76 -24.20 -10.68
N GLY A 9 -25.15 -23.04 -10.46
CA GLY A 9 -24.32 -22.75 -9.32
C GLY A 9 -24.43 -21.28 -8.93
N THR A 10 -24.15 -21.01 -7.66
CA THR A 10 -24.05 -19.65 -7.15
C THR A 10 -22.74 -19.02 -7.60
N CYS A 11 -22.65 -17.69 -7.55
CA CYS A 11 -21.39 -16.99 -7.81
C CYS A 11 -20.27 -17.45 -6.87
N LEU A 12 -20.60 -17.82 -5.63
CA LEU A 12 -19.63 -18.35 -4.68
C LEU A 12 -19.06 -19.70 -5.13
N ALA A 13 -19.89 -20.62 -5.63
CA ALA A 13 -19.44 -21.92 -6.12
C ALA A 13 -18.46 -21.77 -7.30
N LEU A 14 -18.81 -20.95 -8.28
CA LEU A 14 -17.92 -20.66 -9.42
C LEU A 14 -16.62 -19.97 -8.97
N ALA A 15 -16.71 -19.08 -7.97
CA ALA A 15 -15.53 -18.42 -7.44
C ALA A 15 -14.58 -19.44 -6.80
N TYR A 16 -15.07 -20.39 -6.00
CA TYR A 16 -14.23 -21.44 -5.43
C TYR A 16 -13.51 -22.24 -6.51
N GLU A 17 -14.25 -22.77 -7.49
CA GLU A 17 -13.69 -23.53 -8.62
C GLU A 17 -12.54 -22.77 -9.30
N ARG A 18 -12.75 -21.49 -9.60
CA ARG A 18 -11.74 -20.68 -10.30
C ARG A 18 -10.57 -20.24 -9.46
N LEU A 19 -10.79 -20.02 -8.17
CA LEU A 19 -9.75 -19.54 -7.27
C LEU A 19 -8.85 -20.69 -6.81
N GLU A 20 -9.41 -21.88 -6.58
CA GLU A 20 -8.66 -23.09 -6.22
C GLU A 20 -7.81 -23.61 -7.39
N ALA A 21 -8.28 -23.44 -8.63
CA ALA A 21 -7.49 -23.74 -9.82
C ALA A 21 -6.25 -22.84 -10.02
N ARG A 22 -6.06 -21.81 -9.18
CA ARG A 22 -4.99 -20.81 -9.33
C ARG A 22 -4.06 -20.82 -8.11
N ALA A 23 -2.76 -20.76 -8.35
CA ALA A 23 -1.76 -20.55 -7.31
C ALA A 23 -1.78 -19.08 -6.81
N ILE A 24 -2.73 -18.74 -5.93
CA ILE A 24 -2.87 -17.41 -5.34
C ILE A 24 -2.61 -17.40 -3.83
N LYS A 25 -2.12 -16.28 -3.31
CA LYS A 25 -1.87 -16.08 -1.86
C LYS A 25 -3.18 -15.99 -1.08
N ASP A 26 -3.20 -16.51 0.15
CA ASP A 26 -4.36 -16.51 1.05
C ASP A 26 -5.03 -15.14 1.23
N ASN A 27 -4.24 -14.07 1.37
CA ASN A 27 -4.80 -12.72 1.51
C ASN A 27 -5.54 -12.26 0.24
N THR A 28 -5.06 -12.66 -0.94
CA THR A 28 -5.74 -12.37 -2.22
C THR A 28 -7.02 -13.19 -2.31
N TYR A 29 -6.96 -14.48 -1.97
CA TYR A 29 -8.11 -15.38 -1.92
C TYR A 29 -9.22 -14.83 -1.01
N ARG A 30 -8.88 -14.47 0.23
CA ARG A 30 -9.82 -13.85 1.19
C ARG A 30 -10.41 -12.55 0.66
N SER A 31 -9.60 -11.69 0.03
CA SER A 31 -10.10 -10.43 -0.53
C SER A 31 -11.08 -10.64 -1.69
N TYR A 32 -10.95 -11.72 -2.45
CA TYR A 32 -11.87 -12.07 -3.51
C TYR A 32 -13.21 -12.52 -2.95
N LEU A 33 -13.22 -13.45 -1.98
CA LEU A 33 -14.46 -13.89 -1.32
C LEU A 33 -15.16 -12.75 -0.57
N GLN A 34 -14.38 -11.89 0.11
CA GLN A 34 -14.92 -10.70 0.77
C GLN A 34 -15.62 -9.74 -0.21
N THR A 35 -15.23 -9.73 -1.50
CA THR A 35 -15.93 -8.92 -2.50
C THR A 35 -17.32 -9.46 -2.79
N LEU A 36 -17.47 -10.79 -2.86
CA LEU A 36 -18.79 -11.39 -3.07
C LEU A 36 -19.73 -11.08 -1.92
N ARG A 37 -19.23 -11.14 -0.68
CA ARG A 37 -19.95 -10.74 0.55
C ARG A 37 -20.36 -9.27 0.53
N ALA A 38 -19.38 -8.39 0.29
CA ALA A 38 -19.59 -6.94 0.36
C ALA A 38 -20.58 -6.44 -0.70
N LEU A 39 -20.74 -7.18 -1.79
CA LEU A 39 -21.70 -6.86 -2.86
C LEU A 39 -22.99 -7.69 -2.77
N GLU A 40 -23.10 -8.57 -1.77
CA GLU A 40 -24.25 -9.47 -1.57
C GLU A 40 -24.56 -10.31 -2.82
N ILE A 41 -23.52 -10.87 -3.43
CA ILE A 41 -23.63 -11.68 -4.64
C ILE A 41 -23.21 -13.14 -4.44
N GLU A 42 -22.85 -13.58 -3.22
CA GLU A 42 -22.42 -14.97 -2.97
C GLU A 42 -23.46 -15.98 -3.45
N ASP A 43 -24.72 -15.78 -3.07
CA ASP A 43 -25.84 -16.68 -3.38
C ASP A 43 -26.53 -16.36 -4.71
N LEU A 44 -26.05 -15.34 -5.44
CA LEU A 44 -26.64 -14.95 -6.72
C LEU A 44 -26.39 -16.08 -7.74
N PRO A 45 -27.44 -16.62 -8.39
CA PRO A 45 -27.26 -17.57 -9.48
C PRO A 45 -26.41 -16.96 -10.59
N ILE A 46 -25.44 -17.71 -11.12
CA ILE A 46 -24.49 -17.19 -12.11
C ILE A 46 -25.17 -16.61 -13.36
N GLU A 47 -26.27 -17.22 -13.79
CA GLU A 47 -27.13 -16.77 -14.89
C GLU A 47 -27.76 -15.39 -14.67
N LYS A 48 -27.95 -14.99 -13.40
CA LYS A 48 -28.45 -13.65 -13.02
C LYS A 48 -27.34 -12.63 -12.82
N ALA A 49 -26.07 -13.06 -12.76
CA ALA A 49 -24.89 -12.21 -12.57
C ALA A 49 -24.50 -11.43 -13.84
N THR A 50 -25.47 -10.77 -14.47
CA THR A 50 -25.24 -9.95 -15.67
C THR A 50 -24.35 -8.74 -15.38
N VAL A 51 -23.70 -8.18 -16.40
CA VAL A 51 -22.92 -6.93 -16.28
C VAL A 51 -23.76 -5.80 -15.68
N ARG A 52 -25.06 -5.74 -16.02
CA ARG A 52 -26.00 -4.74 -15.49
C ARG A 52 -26.23 -4.93 -13.99
N GLU A 53 -26.51 -6.15 -13.55
CA GLU A 53 -26.76 -6.43 -12.12
C GLU A 53 -25.49 -6.19 -11.29
N LEU A 54 -24.34 -6.68 -11.74
CA LEU A 54 -23.06 -6.46 -11.06
C LEU A 54 -22.68 -4.97 -11.04
N GLY A 55 -22.98 -4.23 -12.11
CA GLY A 55 -22.82 -2.78 -12.16
C GLY A 55 -23.67 -2.05 -11.13
N LYS A 56 -24.94 -2.47 -10.96
CA LYS A 56 -25.84 -1.95 -9.91
C LYS A 56 -25.26 -2.18 -8.52
N ARG A 57 -24.77 -3.40 -8.24
CA ARG A 57 -24.12 -3.74 -6.96
C ARG A 57 -22.85 -2.93 -6.72
N LEU A 58 -22.00 -2.76 -7.73
CA LEU A 58 -20.79 -1.95 -7.62
C LEU A 58 -21.09 -0.47 -7.32
N ASN A 59 -22.20 0.07 -7.82
CA ASN A 59 -22.56 1.46 -7.59
C ASN A 59 -22.99 1.76 -6.15
N THR A 60 -23.31 0.75 -5.33
CA THR A 60 -23.52 0.94 -3.88
C THR A 60 -22.21 1.29 -3.15
N VAL A 61 -21.07 0.95 -3.75
CA VAL A 61 -19.74 1.25 -3.20
C VAL A 61 -19.38 2.71 -3.48
N ILE A 62 -19.35 3.51 -2.40
CA ILE A 62 -19.10 4.96 -2.46
C ILE A 62 -17.71 5.26 -3.05
N THR A 63 -16.67 4.65 -2.50
CA THR A 63 -15.28 4.97 -2.86
C THR A 63 -14.90 4.36 -4.22
N GLN A 64 -14.52 5.20 -5.17
CA GLN A 64 -14.13 4.79 -6.53
C GLN A 64 -13.00 3.74 -6.56
N SER A 65 -11.98 3.88 -5.70
CA SER A 65 -10.89 2.90 -5.62
C SER A 65 -11.36 1.54 -5.14
N THR A 66 -12.28 1.51 -4.16
CA THR A 66 -12.87 0.28 -3.63
C THR A 66 -13.79 -0.35 -4.66
N ARG A 67 -14.58 0.45 -5.36
CA ARG A 67 -15.42 0.00 -6.49
C ARG A 67 -14.57 -0.66 -7.58
N ARG A 68 -13.47 -0.02 -7.98
CA ARG A 68 -12.54 -0.58 -8.98
C ARG A 68 -11.90 -1.88 -8.50
N LYS A 69 -11.47 -1.95 -7.23
CA LYS A 69 -10.97 -3.19 -6.61
C LYS A 69 -12.01 -4.31 -6.73
N HIS A 70 -13.26 -4.04 -6.37
CA HIS A 70 -14.32 -5.03 -6.48
C HIS A 70 -14.60 -5.45 -7.93
N ALA A 71 -14.56 -4.52 -8.90
CA ALA A 71 -14.70 -4.86 -10.32
C ALA A 71 -13.59 -5.82 -10.81
N VAL A 72 -12.34 -5.59 -10.40
CA VAL A 72 -11.21 -6.51 -10.70
C VAL A 72 -11.40 -7.87 -10.04
N ASN A 73 -11.86 -7.88 -8.78
CA ASN A 73 -12.11 -9.11 -8.05
C ASN A 73 -13.28 -9.91 -8.67
N ILE A 74 -14.36 -9.25 -9.10
CA ILE A 74 -15.45 -9.89 -9.86
C ILE A 74 -14.91 -10.54 -11.12
N GLN A 75 -14.05 -9.86 -11.88
CA GLN A 75 -13.44 -10.44 -13.07
C GLN A 75 -12.59 -11.67 -12.70
N ALA A 76 -11.86 -11.63 -11.59
CA ALA A 76 -11.05 -12.76 -11.13
C ALA A 76 -11.90 -13.96 -10.65
N CYS A 77 -13.01 -13.72 -9.95
CA CYS A 77 -13.90 -14.75 -9.43
C CYS A 77 -14.82 -15.32 -10.52
N LEU A 78 -15.49 -14.45 -11.26
CA LEU A 78 -16.61 -14.79 -12.15
C LEU A 78 -16.24 -14.68 -13.63
N GLY A 79 -15.13 -14.02 -13.97
CA GLY A 79 -14.69 -13.82 -15.38
C GLY A 79 -15.48 -12.74 -16.10
N ILE A 80 -16.36 -12.06 -15.37
CA ILE A 80 -17.23 -11.04 -15.90
C ILE A 80 -16.55 -9.68 -15.73
N LYS A 81 -16.21 -9.05 -16.85
CA LYS A 81 -15.57 -7.74 -16.84
C LYS A 81 -16.64 -6.66 -16.71
N VAL A 82 -16.70 -6.01 -15.55
CA VAL A 82 -17.61 -4.87 -15.33
C VAL A 82 -16.85 -3.55 -15.54
N PRO A 83 -17.29 -2.68 -16.45
CA PRO A 83 -16.67 -1.36 -16.64
C PRO A 83 -16.69 -0.55 -15.35
N CYS A 84 -15.54 0.01 -14.97
CA CYS A 84 -15.42 0.89 -13.83
C CYS A 84 -14.32 1.91 -14.11
N ALA A 85 -14.60 3.19 -13.83
CA ALA A 85 -13.66 4.28 -14.02
C ALA A 85 -12.35 4.06 -13.23
N ALA A 86 -11.26 4.61 -13.77
CA ALA A 86 -9.97 4.59 -13.11
C ALA A 86 -10.01 5.41 -11.81
N PRO A 87 -9.35 4.95 -10.73
CA PRO A 87 -9.32 5.70 -9.47
C PRO A 87 -8.59 7.03 -9.67
N LYS A 88 -9.17 8.11 -9.12
CA LYS A 88 -8.43 9.38 -8.99
C LYS A 88 -7.21 9.18 -8.09
N GLN A 89 -6.11 9.84 -8.44
CA GLN A 89 -4.90 9.87 -7.61
C GLN A 89 -5.24 10.55 -6.27
N LYS A 90 -4.78 9.97 -5.15
CA LYS A 90 -4.97 10.58 -3.83
C LYS A 90 -3.93 11.67 -3.64
N VAL A 91 -4.40 12.87 -3.29
CA VAL A 91 -3.58 13.92 -2.74
C VAL A 91 -3.56 13.74 -1.24
N TYR A 92 -2.36 13.73 -0.66
CA TYR A 92 -2.17 13.61 0.78
C TYR A 92 -1.72 14.97 1.29
N ASP A 93 -2.40 15.47 2.31
CA ASP A 93 -1.86 16.52 3.17
C ASP A 93 -0.79 15.88 4.06
N LEU A 94 0.47 16.21 3.79
CA LEU A 94 1.64 15.61 4.46
C LEU A 94 2.30 16.67 5.33
N ALA A 95 2.48 16.37 6.61
CA ALA A 95 3.31 17.17 7.50
C ALA A 95 4.78 17.15 7.06
N GLU A 96 5.57 18.08 7.58
CA GLU A 96 7.02 18.06 7.31
C GLU A 96 7.70 16.91 8.05
N VAL A 97 8.77 16.39 7.43
CA VAL A 97 9.53 15.24 7.97
C VAL A 97 10.07 15.54 9.37
N LYS A 98 10.47 16.78 9.61
CA LYS A 98 10.96 17.26 10.91
C LYS A 98 9.88 17.14 11.99
N ASP A 99 8.67 17.63 11.73
CA ASP A 99 7.57 17.62 12.69
C ASP A 99 7.18 16.19 13.08
N VAL A 100 7.14 15.28 12.09
CA VAL A 100 6.89 13.86 12.35
C VAL A 100 8.04 13.22 13.14
N LYS A 101 9.29 13.57 12.84
CA LYS A 101 10.46 13.07 13.57
C LYS A 101 10.37 13.47 15.05
N GLU A 102 10.06 14.73 15.34
CA GLU A 102 9.94 15.28 16.68
C GLU A 102 8.74 14.69 17.43
N ALA A 103 7.56 14.64 16.81
CA ALA A 103 6.34 14.12 17.42
C ALA A 103 6.45 12.65 17.88
N PHE A 104 7.30 11.87 17.22
CA PHE A 104 7.50 10.45 17.53
C PHE A 104 8.81 10.16 18.27
N ALA A 105 9.65 11.16 18.54
CA ALA A 105 10.98 10.98 19.15
C ALA A 105 10.92 10.22 20.48
N GLU A 106 10.03 10.59 21.39
CA GLU A 106 9.90 9.94 22.70
C GLU A 106 8.83 8.83 22.72
N SER A 107 8.37 8.40 21.54
CA SER A 107 7.32 7.40 21.44
C SER A 107 7.88 5.98 21.32
N LYS A 108 7.18 5.01 21.90
CA LYS A 108 7.46 3.58 21.66
C LYS A 108 7.28 3.15 20.19
N TYR A 109 6.69 4.00 19.34
CA TYR A 109 6.52 3.73 17.92
C TYR A 109 7.65 4.30 17.07
N ARG A 110 8.61 5.02 17.68
CA ARG A 110 9.77 5.65 17.03
C ARG A 110 10.47 4.70 16.05
N PRO A 111 10.84 3.45 16.42
CA PRO A 111 11.56 2.57 15.50
C PRO A 111 10.79 2.28 14.21
N HIS A 112 9.47 2.11 14.33
CA HIS A 112 8.62 1.80 13.19
C HIS A 112 8.41 3.03 12.31
N VAL A 113 8.15 4.18 12.92
CA VAL A 113 7.95 5.44 12.20
C VAL A 113 9.22 5.86 11.48
N TYR A 114 10.37 5.80 12.14
CA TYR A 114 11.65 6.18 11.55
C TYR A 114 12.05 5.21 10.43
N GLY A 115 11.81 3.91 10.59
CA GLY A 115 12.00 2.94 9.50
C GLY A 115 11.14 3.27 8.26
N MET A 116 9.90 3.72 8.45
CA MET A 116 9.04 4.13 7.34
C MET A 116 9.45 5.49 6.73
N LEU A 117 9.90 6.42 7.58
CA LEU A 117 10.19 7.81 7.21
C LEU A 117 11.59 8.00 6.62
N PHE A 118 12.58 7.18 7.00
CA PHE A 118 13.99 7.31 6.59
C PHE A 118 14.52 6.11 5.80
N ALA A 119 13.83 4.96 5.82
CA ALA A 119 14.20 3.77 5.03
C ALA A 119 13.10 3.30 4.07
N GLY A 120 12.00 4.06 3.99
CA GLY A 120 10.85 3.75 3.14
C GLY A 120 10.26 2.37 3.43
N MET A 121 10.34 1.87 4.66
CA MET A 121 9.81 0.55 5.01
C MET A 121 8.28 0.51 4.88
N ARG A 122 7.72 -0.67 4.59
CA ARG A 122 6.30 -0.93 4.86
C ARG A 122 6.13 -1.21 6.35
N ILE A 123 4.94 -0.99 6.90
CA ILE A 123 4.64 -1.33 8.30
C ILE A 123 5.09 -2.74 8.66
N GLY A 124 4.75 -3.76 7.87
CA GLY A 124 5.14 -5.15 8.15
C GLY A 124 6.65 -5.37 8.17
N GLU A 125 7.40 -4.65 7.32
CA GLU A 125 8.86 -4.68 7.29
C GLU A 125 9.45 -4.03 8.55
N SER A 126 8.80 -2.98 9.07
CA SER A 126 9.24 -2.23 10.26
C SER A 126 8.99 -2.96 11.60
N LEU A 127 8.24 -4.06 11.59
CA LEU A 127 7.92 -4.86 12.78
C LEU A 127 8.96 -5.95 13.09
N VAL A 128 10.05 -5.98 12.33
CA VAL A 128 11.09 -7.00 12.39
C VAL A 128 12.45 -6.33 12.18
N ASN A 129 13.45 -6.79 12.93
CA ASN A 129 14.82 -6.34 12.75
C ASN A 129 15.33 -6.80 11.38
N GLN A 130 15.91 -5.87 10.64
CA GLN A 130 16.49 -6.09 9.33
C GLN A 130 18.02 -6.09 9.45
N PRO A 131 18.75 -6.88 8.66
CA PRO A 131 20.20 -6.84 8.64
C PRO A 131 20.74 -5.44 8.30
N LEU A 132 21.64 -4.92 9.14
CA LEU A 132 22.31 -3.64 8.95
C LEU A 132 23.82 -3.87 8.77
N LYS A 133 24.42 -3.25 7.75
CA LYS A 133 25.87 -3.21 7.53
C LYS A 133 26.29 -1.79 7.16
N GLY A 134 26.95 -1.09 8.09
CA GLY A 134 27.20 0.34 7.95
C GLY A 134 25.87 1.09 7.81
N SER A 135 25.74 1.93 6.79
CA SER A 135 24.51 2.63 6.43
C SER A 135 23.56 1.86 5.50
N THR A 136 23.88 0.59 5.19
CA THR A 136 23.04 -0.24 4.32
C THR A 136 22.13 -1.16 5.14
N LEU A 137 20.83 -0.92 5.06
CA LEU A 137 19.78 -1.73 5.67
C LEU A 137 19.16 -2.67 4.63
N THR A 138 19.24 -3.98 4.82
CA THR A 138 18.72 -4.96 3.87
C THR A 138 17.33 -5.41 4.26
N ILE A 139 16.32 -5.06 3.45
CA ILE A 139 14.94 -5.44 3.73
C ILE A 139 14.67 -6.82 3.15
N ASP A 140 14.63 -7.85 4.01
CA ASP A 140 14.52 -9.26 3.60
C ASP A 140 13.31 -9.99 4.23
N ARG A 141 12.69 -9.40 5.25
CA ARG A 141 11.58 -10.01 6.00
C ARG A 141 10.49 -9.01 6.35
N GLN A 142 9.29 -9.51 6.59
CA GLN A 142 8.16 -8.75 7.11
C GLN A 142 7.35 -9.61 8.08
N ARG A 143 6.71 -8.96 9.06
CA ARG A 143 5.68 -9.57 9.89
C ARG A 143 4.31 -9.34 9.27
N THR A 144 3.56 -10.42 9.03
CA THR A 144 2.18 -10.35 8.55
C THR A 144 1.25 -9.88 9.67
N PRO A 145 0.01 -9.45 9.35
CA PRO A 145 -1.00 -9.19 10.38
C PRO A 145 -1.32 -10.40 11.27
N GLN A 146 -1.03 -11.62 10.80
CA GLN A 146 -1.15 -12.88 11.53
C GLN A 146 0.06 -13.18 12.44
N ASN A 147 1.02 -12.26 12.50
CA ASN A 147 2.30 -12.36 13.22
C ASN A 147 3.33 -13.34 12.61
N ASP A 148 3.07 -13.93 11.45
CA ASP A 148 4.05 -14.77 10.75
C ASP A 148 5.17 -13.92 10.16
N ILE A 149 6.39 -14.45 10.18
CA ILE A 149 7.53 -13.84 9.49
C ILE A 149 7.62 -14.46 8.10
N THR A 150 7.49 -13.62 7.07
CA THR A 150 7.55 -14.04 5.67
C THR A 150 8.45 -13.09 4.87
N PRO A 151 8.97 -13.51 3.72
CA PRO A 151 9.63 -12.59 2.80
C PRO A 151 8.68 -11.48 2.35
N PRO A 152 9.15 -10.23 2.20
CA PRO A 152 8.38 -9.14 1.63
C PRO A 152 8.08 -9.39 0.16
N LYS A 153 7.13 -8.62 -0.39
CA LYS A 153 6.85 -8.63 -1.84
C LYS A 153 8.09 -8.25 -2.66
N THR A 154 8.97 -7.45 -2.08
CA THR A 154 10.17 -6.90 -2.71
C THR A 154 11.26 -6.88 -1.66
N THR A 155 12.37 -7.57 -1.91
CA THR A 155 13.56 -7.55 -1.06
C THR A 155 14.60 -6.61 -1.64
N GLY A 156 15.54 -6.16 -0.81
CA GLY A 156 16.71 -5.44 -1.29
C GLY A 156 17.31 -4.46 -0.29
N PRO A 157 18.53 -3.98 -0.58
CA PRO A 157 19.21 -2.99 0.24
C PRO A 157 18.58 -1.61 0.07
N VAL A 158 18.60 -0.83 1.15
CA VAL A 158 18.42 0.61 1.14
C VAL A 158 19.52 1.30 1.91
N ILE A 159 19.88 2.48 1.44
CA ILE A 159 20.86 3.32 2.13
C ILE A 159 20.10 4.26 3.07
N ILE A 160 20.45 4.27 4.35
CA ILE A 160 19.86 5.13 5.36
C ILE A 160 20.88 6.16 5.88
N PRO A 161 20.45 7.30 6.43
CA PRO A 161 21.38 8.26 7.04
C PRO A 161 22.21 7.63 8.18
N ASP A 162 23.47 8.02 8.32
CA ASP A 162 24.39 7.42 9.31
C ASP A 162 23.86 7.54 10.74
N TRP A 163 23.34 8.71 11.11
CA TRP A 163 22.72 8.92 12.42
C TRP A 163 21.56 7.94 12.69
N PHE A 164 20.80 7.59 11.65
CA PHE A 164 19.70 6.63 11.78
C PHE A 164 20.21 5.20 11.79
N ALA A 165 21.31 4.89 11.09
CA ALA A 165 21.95 3.59 11.17
C ALA A 165 22.50 3.29 12.58
N GLU A 166 23.18 4.26 13.18
CA GLU A 166 23.64 4.20 14.57
C GLU A 166 22.47 3.98 15.53
N GLU A 167 21.40 4.75 15.36
CA GLU A 167 20.20 4.62 16.19
C GLU A 167 19.53 3.25 15.98
N TYR A 168 19.36 2.81 14.73
CA TYR A 168 18.71 1.55 14.38
C TYR A 168 19.45 0.34 14.94
N ALA A 169 20.78 0.39 15.00
CA ALA A 169 21.60 -0.68 15.57
C ALA A 169 21.27 -0.95 17.06
N THR A 170 20.73 0.04 17.78
CA THR A 170 20.33 -0.10 19.18
C THR A 170 18.91 -0.69 19.35
N TYR A 171 18.12 -0.73 18.29
CA TYR A 171 16.71 -1.12 18.38
C TYR A 171 16.54 -2.61 18.66
N GLN A 172 15.78 -2.90 19.71
CA GLN A 172 15.29 -4.23 20.01
C GLN A 172 13.79 -4.29 19.75
N LEU A 173 13.42 -4.63 18.52
CA LEU A 173 12.01 -4.73 18.13
C LEU A 173 11.36 -5.96 18.80
N GLY A 174 10.49 -5.68 19.78
CA GLY A 174 9.66 -6.69 20.43
C GLY A 174 8.54 -7.23 19.52
N SER A 175 7.78 -8.19 20.03
CA SER A 175 6.66 -8.81 19.28
C SER A 175 5.38 -7.95 19.28
N ILE A 176 5.49 -6.70 18.83
CA ILE A 176 4.34 -5.80 18.69
C ILE A 176 3.55 -6.13 17.42
N ASN A 177 2.22 -6.20 17.56
CA ASN A 177 1.33 -6.48 16.44
C ASN A 177 1.20 -5.25 15.52
N HIS A 178 1.12 -5.49 14.22
CA HIS A 178 0.74 -4.54 13.18
C HIS A 178 -0.42 -3.61 13.59
N ALA A 179 -1.54 -4.16 14.10
CA ALA A 179 -2.71 -3.36 14.46
C ALA A 179 -2.42 -2.37 15.60
N THR A 180 -1.49 -2.70 16.49
CA THR A 180 -1.09 -1.84 17.60
C THR A 180 -0.25 -0.67 17.10
N VAL A 181 0.74 -0.94 16.24
CA VAL A 181 1.56 0.11 15.62
C VAL A 181 0.71 1.04 14.75
N TYR A 182 -0.17 0.46 13.92
CA TYR A 182 -1.08 1.24 13.07
C TYR A 182 -1.95 2.21 13.88
N ARG A 183 -2.66 1.71 14.91
CA ARG A 183 -3.51 2.55 15.77
C ARG A 183 -2.68 3.56 16.58
N GLY A 184 -1.50 3.15 17.01
CA GLY A 184 -0.55 3.99 17.73
C GLY A 184 -0.13 5.22 16.94
N ILE A 185 0.29 5.02 15.69
CA ILE A 185 0.68 6.08 14.76
C ILE A 185 -0.49 7.02 14.49
N LYS A 186 -1.67 6.48 14.18
CA LYS A 186 -2.87 7.27 13.92
C LYS A 186 -3.26 8.16 15.09
N ARG A 187 -3.28 7.58 16.30
CA ARG A 187 -3.64 8.31 17.51
C ARG A 187 -2.61 9.39 17.84
N LEU A 188 -1.32 9.08 17.76
CA LEU A 188 -0.27 10.05 18.10
C LEU A 188 -0.15 11.14 17.04
N GLY A 189 -0.24 10.80 15.75
CA GLY A 189 -0.31 11.78 14.66
C GLY A 189 -1.48 12.75 14.83
N LYS A 190 -2.67 12.24 15.18
CA LYS A 190 -3.81 13.12 15.44
C LYS A 190 -3.60 14.02 16.65
N LYS A 191 -3.01 13.50 17.72
CA LYS A 191 -2.76 14.24 18.97
C LYS A 191 -1.67 15.29 18.84
N ALA A 192 -0.52 14.94 18.25
CA ALA A 192 0.66 15.77 18.21
C ALA A 192 0.70 16.71 17.00
N LEU A 193 0.14 16.28 15.87
CA LEU A 193 0.23 16.99 14.58
C LEU A 193 -1.13 17.43 14.03
N GLY A 194 -2.25 17.05 14.66
CA GLY A 194 -3.60 17.37 14.17
C GLY A 194 -4.05 16.58 12.93
N ILE A 195 -3.17 15.78 12.31
CA ILE A 195 -3.40 15.06 11.05
C ILE A 195 -3.80 13.58 11.25
N ASP A 196 -4.59 13.01 10.34
CA ASP A 196 -4.91 11.57 10.33
C ASP A 196 -3.78 10.74 9.69
N LEU A 197 -2.64 10.70 10.38
CA LEU A 197 -1.43 10.03 9.91
C LEU A 197 -1.59 8.50 9.92
N ASN A 198 -1.20 7.83 8.84
CA ASN A 198 -1.15 6.38 8.77
C ASN A 198 0.22 5.87 8.28
N PRO A 199 0.54 4.58 8.49
CA PRO A 199 1.83 4.01 8.09
C PRO A 199 2.16 4.15 6.59
N HIS A 200 1.15 4.13 5.72
CA HIS A 200 1.37 4.28 4.29
C HIS A 200 1.73 5.73 3.93
N GLN A 201 1.15 6.71 4.62
CA GLN A 201 1.52 8.13 4.48
C GLN A 201 2.98 8.37 4.88
N LEU A 202 3.48 7.76 5.95
CA LEU A 202 4.90 7.87 6.33
C LEU A 202 5.84 7.41 5.21
N ARG A 203 5.53 6.26 4.60
CA ARG A 203 6.28 5.76 3.44
C ARG A 203 6.12 6.68 2.22
N HIS A 204 4.96 7.31 2.03
CA HIS A 204 4.78 8.34 1.01
C HIS A 204 5.62 9.57 1.29
N MET A 205 5.69 10.04 2.54
CA MET A 205 6.52 11.18 2.94
C MET A 205 7.99 10.95 2.61
N PHE A 206 8.53 9.76 2.90
CA PHE A 206 9.90 9.41 2.52
C PHE A 206 10.15 9.62 1.03
N ALA A 207 9.29 9.05 0.18
CA ALA A 207 9.43 9.16 -1.27
C ALA A 207 9.22 10.59 -1.79
N THR A 208 8.21 11.31 -1.29
CA THR A 208 8.00 12.73 -1.62
C THR A 208 9.20 13.57 -1.22
N ASN A 209 9.81 13.31 -0.05
CA ASN A 209 10.99 14.02 0.41
C ASN A 209 12.22 13.74 -0.48
N LEU A 210 12.41 12.50 -0.94
CA LEU A 210 13.45 12.20 -1.93
C LEU A 210 13.26 12.98 -3.23
N VAL A 211 12.02 13.09 -3.72
CA VAL A 211 11.71 13.90 -4.92
C VAL A 211 11.97 15.38 -4.67
N LYS A 212 11.55 15.93 -3.52
CA LYS A 212 11.83 17.33 -3.13
C LYS A 212 13.34 17.62 -3.07
N LEU A 213 14.15 16.63 -2.68
CA LEU A 213 15.63 16.71 -2.68
C LEU A 213 16.26 16.52 -4.07
N GLY A 214 15.45 16.40 -5.14
CA GLY A 214 15.95 16.24 -6.51
C GLY A 214 16.46 14.83 -6.82
N ALA A 215 16.07 13.80 -6.06
CA ALA A 215 16.53 12.44 -6.30
C ALA A 215 16.09 11.93 -7.69
N PRO A 216 17.01 11.35 -8.49
CA PRO A 216 16.66 10.76 -9.77
C PRO A 216 15.63 9.61 -9.61
N PRO A 217 14.76 9.36 -10.61
CA PRO A 217 13.74 8.32 -10.54
C PRO A 217 14.27 6.92 -10.21
N GLU A 218 15.49 6.60 -10.67
CA GLU A 218 16.16 5.32 -10.38
C GLU A 218 16.59 5.21 -8.91
N VAL A 219 17.08 6.31 -8.32
CA VAL A 219 17.40 6.37 -6.88
C VAL A 219 16.14 6.15 -6.07
N LEU A 220 15.05 6.85 -6.41
CA LEU A 220 13.76 6.66 -5.77
C LEU A 220 13.25 5.22 -5.91
N ARG A 221 13.34 4.62 -7.10
CA ARG A 221 12.92 3.22 -7.34
C ARG A 221 13.70 2.25 -6.46
N ARG A 222 15.03 2.39 -6.38
CA ARG A 222 15.90 1.54 -5.55
C ARG A 222 15.56 1.68 -4.06
N GLN A 223 15.48 2.92 -3.57
CA GLN A 223 15.17 3.20 -2.17
C GLN A 223 13.75 2.74 -1.76
N MET A 224 12.79 2.87 -2.67
CA MET A 224 11.42 2.37 -2.45
C MET A 224 11.26 0.87 -2.73
N ARG A 225 12.29 0.21 -3.27
CA ARG A 225 12.26 -1.20 -3.67
C ARG A 225 11.06 -1.49 -4.58
N HIS A 226 10.80 -0.61 -5.55
CA HIS A 226 9.76 -0.80 -6.55
C HIS A 226 10.30 -1.62 -7.72
N HIS A 227 9.48 -2.51 -8.27
CA HIS A 227 9.85 -3.34 -9.44
C HIS A 227 9.91 -2.53 -10.74
N ASP A 228 9.24 -1.36 -10.78
CA ASP A 228 9.12 -0.51 -11.96
C ASP A 228 9.21 0.97 -11.55
N VAL A 229 9.94 1.75 -12.36
CA VAL A 229 10.08 3.21 -12.23
C VAL A 229 8.74 3.90 -12.42
N ALA A 230 7.86 3.40 -13.29
CA ALA A 230 6.55 4.01 -13.53
C ALA A 230 5.70 4.05 -12.25
N VAL A 231 5.84 3.05 -11.37
CA VAL A 231 5.24 3.06 -10.02
C VAL A 231 5.80 4.22 -9.21
N SER A 232 7.12 4.41 -9.22
CA SER A 232 7.80 5.52 -8.54
C SER A 232 7.54 6.91 -9.13
N LEU A 233 6.97 7.04 -10.32
CA LEU A 233 6.61 8.34 -10.89
C LEU A 233 5.12 8.66 -10.70
N ARG A 234 4.24 7.68 -10.93
CA ARG A 234 2.77 7.85 -10.83
C ARG A 234 2.29 8.31 -9.45
N TYR A 235 3.03 8.01 -8.39
CA TYR A 235 2.60 8.32 -7.02
C TYR A 235 3.18 9.63 -6.46
N TYR A 236 4.19 10.22 -7.10
CA TYR A 236 5.04 11.23 -6.44
C TYR A 236 5.24 12.53 -7.20
N VAL A 237 4.86 12.56 -8.48
CA VAL A 237 4.72 13.80 -9.26
C VAL A 237 3.39 14.45 -8.86
N GLN A 238 3.29 14.90 -7.60
CA GLN A 238 2.35 15.95 -7.23
C GLN A 238 3.01 17.28 -7.63
N THR A 239 3.25 17.45 -8.93
CA THR A 239 3.76 18.71 -9.44
C THR A 239 2.66 19.75 -9.25
N THR A 240 2.94 20.73 -8.41
CA THR A 240 2.09 21.91 -8.29
C THR A 240 2.47 22.91 -9.38
N ASP A 241 1.57 23.83 -9.70
CA ASP A 241 1.89 24.91 -10.64
C ASP A 241 3.09 25.76 -10.15
N ALA A 242 3.28 25.85 -8.84
CA ALA A 242 4.43 26.51 -8.23
C ALA A 242 5.75 25.78 -8.52
N ASP A 243 5.76 24.44 -8.52
CA ASP A 243 6.94 23.65 -8.87
C ASP A 243 7.31 23.87 -10.35
N VAL A 244 6.32 23.89 -11.24
CA VAL A 244 6.53 24.20 -12.67
C VAL A 244 7.11 25.60 -12.84
N ALA A 245 6.52 26.60 -12.18
CA ALA A 245 6.98 27.98 -12.24
C ALA A 245 8.42 28.14 -11.75
N SER A 246 8.78 27.48 -10.65
CA SER A 246 10.14 27.47 -10.10
C SER A 246 11.16 26.86 -11.06
N VAL A 247 10.84 25.71 -11.66
CA VAL A 247 11.71 25.05 -12.65
C VAL A 247 11.86 25.90 -13.91
N MET A 248 10.77 26.50 -14.41
CA MET A 248 10.84 27.36 -15.59
C MET A 248 11.63 28.66 -15.33
N ALA A 249 11.53 29.21 -14.11
CA ALA A 249 12.34 30.36 -13.71
C ALA A 249 13.85 30.03 -13.67
N GLN A 250 14.22 28.82 -13.21
CA GLN A 250 15.60 28.35 -13.25
C GLN A 250 16.09 28.04 -14.67
N PHE A 251 15.21 27.55 -15.54
CA PHE A 251 15.56 27.26 -16.94
C PHE A 251 15.81 28.52 -17.77
N GLY A 252 15.12 29.62 -17.45
CA GLY A 252 15.26 30.91 -18.14
C GLY A 252 16.36 31.82 -17.59
N ALA A 253 17.08 31.40 -16.55
CA ALA A 253 18.21 32.12 -15.95
C ALA A 253 19.55 31.68 -16.55
#